data_AF-A0A3C0AQ79-F1
#
_entry.id   AF-A0A3C0AQ79-F1
#
_cell.length_a   1.000
_cell.length_b   1.000
_cell.length_c   1.000
_cell.angle_alpha   90.00
_cell.angle_beta   90.00
_cell.angle_gamma   90.00
#
_symmetry.space_group_name_H-M   'P 1'
#
loop_
_entity.id
_entity.type
_entity.pdbx_description
1 polymer ?
#
loop_
_entity_poly.entity_id
_entity_poly.type
_entity_poly.pdbx_seq_one_letter_code
_entity_poly.pdbx_strand_id
1 'polypeptide(L)'
;MIKTGEGELILSGTNSYAGPTSVQNGILKIEGSLTTAEVIVSADAVLGGSGTINADVTVNSDGSFTPGSSPGFISTEYLTLEAGSSLDVEINGTTAGSEYDQVQVTGEVNLTGATLNISSTFTAAAGTEFLLIANDDIDSVTGEFVDRAEGTLFTFNGNQVYITYQGGDGNDVVLIVNSPPVAGDQSFDVDENTSNTTSVGTIIAADVDVPPDSLTFSVTGGTGQTAFAVSPIGEITVLDQTQLDYETATSYDLEILVTDRAGATDTATITINLNPLNDNAPVIANQIRSVDENSTNGTSVGAVIVATVADLPGDTLTFTESDGTGAAAFDITASGQIIVADQSLLNFETNPTYTLDVIVNDNNGATATATITINLNDLAETLVFNPGDWSVNDITIIRDGSLLRILETVTSNEIVPAHNFANVTDVQITGNSSNNILRLDLSGGDILPTGGISFNGGTGSNTIVAPNQANDWEIDGTNS
;
A
#
# COMPACT_ATOMS: atom_id res chain seq x y z
N MET A 1 70.39 16.55 31.90
CA MET A 1 70.78 15.19 32.31
C MET A 1 71.00 14.41 31.03
N ILE A 2 71.91 13.44 30.98
CA ILE A 2 72.01 12.57 29.80
C ILE A 2 71.82 11.14 30.28
N LYS A 3 70.76 10.48 29.80
CA LYS A 3 70.54 9.05 30.00
C LYS A 3 71.26 8.29 28.88
N THR A 4 72.27 7.52 29.25
CA THR A 4 73.05 6.65 28.37
C THR A 4 72.92 5.18 28.79
N GLY A 5 73.27 4.25 27.89
CA GLY A 5 73.21 2.80 28.11
C GLY A 5 71.81 2.20 27.93
N GLU A 6 71.75 0.91 27.58
CA GLU A 6 70.53 0.19 27.16
C GLU A 6 69.52 -0.07 28.31
N GLY A 7 69.93 0.08 29.57
CA GLY A 7 69.08 -0.21 30.73
C GLY A 7 67.99 0.83 30.99
N GLU A 8 67.15 0.54 31.99
CA GLU A 8 66.09 1.42 32.48
C GLU A 8 66.60 2.33 33.60
N LEU A 9 66.20 3.61 33.58
CA LEU A 9 66.36 4.57 34.67
C LEU A 9 64.99 5.11 35.07
N ILE A 10 64.63 4.97 36.35
CA ILE A 10 63.37 5.46 36.91
C ILE A 10 63.62 6.69 37.78
N LEU A 11 62.91 7.78 37.51
CA LEU A 11 62.88 9.01 38.31
C LEU A 11 61.55 9.09 39.08
N SER A 12 61.51 8.59 40.31
CA SER A 12 60.30 8.49 41.14
C SER A 12 60.04 9.64 42.10
N GLY A 13 61.01 10.54 42.27
CA GLY A 13 60.88 11.74 43.11
C GLY A 13 60.83 13.03 42.28
N THR A 14 60.87 14.17 42.97
CA THR A 14 61.02 15.48 42.32
C THR A 14 62.47 15.71 41.89
N ASN A 15 62.67 15.99 40.60
CA ASN A 15 63.95 16.29 39.98
C ASN A 15 63.91 17.71 39.42
N SER A 16 64.73 18.61 39.97
CA SER A 16 64.77 20.03 39.59
C SER A 16 66.02 20.39 38.76
N TYR A 17 66.39 19.52 37.82
CA TYR A 17 67.60 19.71 37.01
C TYR A 17 67.36 20.80 35.95
N ALA A 18 67.99 21.97 36.06
CA ALA A 18 67.64 23.13 35.23
C ALA A 18 68.16 23.13 33.77
N GLY A 19 68.96 22.16 33.34
CA GLY A 19 69.49 22.10 31.96
C GLY A 19 68.65 21.21 31.03
N PRO A 20 69.11 20.91 29.81
CA PRO A 20 68.41 19.97 28.92
C PRO A 20 68.57 18.51 29.36
N THR A 21 67.54 17.70 29.18
CA THR A 21 67.55 16.25 29.43
C THR A 21 67.52 15.48 28.11
N SER A 22 68.54 14.66 27.85
CA SER A 22 68.66 13.88 26.62
C SER A 22 68.64 12.39 26.93
N VAL A 23 67.71 11.65 26.32
CA VAL A 23 67.65 10.19 26.35
C VAL A 23 68.31 9.67 25.09
N GLN A 24 69.54 9.17 25.21
CA GLN A 24 70.34 8.73 24.05
C GLN A 24 70.26 7.24 23.78
N ASN A 25 69.92 6.43 24.80
CA ASN A 25 69.75 4.99 24.68
C ASN A 25 68.98 4.44 25.91
N GLY A 26 68.35 3.29 25.76
CA GLY A 26 67.56 2.61 26.79
C GLY A 26 66.32 3.39 27.19
N ILE A 27 65.83 3.12 28.40
CA ILE A 27 64.54 3.65 28.87
C ILE A 27 64.76 4.68 29.97
N LEU A 28 64.12 5.84 29.87
CA LEU A 28 63.93 6.80 30.95
C LEU A 28 62.45 6.84 31.35
N LYS A 29 62.14 6.42 32.58
CA LYS A 29 60.79 6.51 33.16
C LYS A 29 60.69 7.65 34.17
N ILE A 30 59.68 8.49 34.03
CA ILE A 30 59.34 9.55 34.97
C ILE A 30 58.10 9.12 35.73
N GLU A 31 58.26 8.77 37.01
CA GLU A 31 57.15 8.36 37.91
C GLU A 31 56.87 9.44 38.97
N GLY A 32 57.80 10.37 39.17
CA GLY A 32 57.65 11.54 40.03
C GLY A 32 57.45 12.81 39.20
N SER A 33 58.28 13.83 39.44
CA SER A 33 58.29 15.05 38.62
C SER A 33 59.67 15.39 38.11
N LEU A 34 59.76 15.85 36.86
CA LEU A 34 60.98 16.32 36.21
C LEU A 34 60.76 17.76 35.75
N THR A 35 61.48 18.70 36.34
CA THR A 35 61.58 20.08 35.85
C THR A 35 62.94 20.25 35.21
N THR A 36 62.95 20.52 33.90
CA THR A 36 64.13 20.53 33.02
C THR A 36 63.96 21.60 31.94
N ALA A 37 65.00 21.93 31.19
CA ALA A 37 64.86 22.93 30.12
C ALA A 37 64.09 22.39 28.90
N GLU A 38 64.34 21.12 28.57
CA GLU A 38 63.71 20.35 27.49
C GLU A 38 64.01 18.86 27.76
N VAL A 39 63.26 17.97 27.09
CA VAL A 39 63.52 16.53 26.99
C VAL A 39 63.63 16.13 25.52
N ILE A 40 64.78 15.61 25.12
CA ILE A 40 65.01 15.11 23.76
C ILE A 40 65.24 13.60 23.81
N VAL A 41 64.40 12.84 23.11
CA VAL A 41 64.53 11.38 22.94
C VAL A 41 65.19 11.09 21.61
N SER A 42 66.30 10.36 21.63
CA SER A 42 67.05 9.98 20.42
C SER A 42 66.47 8.69 19.80
N ALA A 43 66.93 8.36 18.59
CA ALA A 43 66.65 7.06 17.97
C ALA A 43 66.94 5.89 18.92
N ASP A 44 66.09 4.88 18.88
CA ASP A 44 66.12 3.65 19.71
C ASP A 44 66.01 3.88 21.23
N ALA A 45 65.77 5.12 21.68
CA ALA A 45 65.57 5.44 23.08
C ALA A 45 64.08 5.58 23.42
N VAL A 46 63.74 5.29 24.67
CA VAL A 46 62.36 5.30 25.15
C VAL A 46 62.22 6.29 26.31
N LEU A 47 61.24 7.19 26.20
CA LEU A 47 60.73 7.98 27.31
C LEU A 47 59.39 7.40 27.76
N GLY A 48 59.15 7.36 29.06
CA GLY A 48 57.87 6.88 29.58
C GLY A 48 57.63 7.19 31.05
N GLY A 49 56.71 6.44 31.66
CA GLY A 49 56.30 6.57 33.07
C GLY A 49 54.94 7.24 33.25
N SER A 50 54.52 7.45 34.50
CA SER A 50 53.22 8.04 34.85
C SER A 50 53.33 9.34 35.69
N GLY A 51 54.38 10.12 35.46
CA GLY A 51 54.71 11.32 36.23
C GLY A 51 54.46 12.64 35.47
N THR A 52 55.08 13.71 35.95
CA THR A 52 54.97 15.06 35.37
C THR A 52 56.31 15.53 34.81
N ILE A 53 56.34 15.91 33.54
CA ILE A 53 57.45 16.60 32.88
C ILE A 53 57.07 18.08 32.73
N ASN A 54 57.68 18.96 33.52
CA ASN A 54 57.54 20.41 33.38
C ASN A 54 58.59 20.93 32.40
N ALA A 55 58.48 20.52 31.14
CA ALA A 55 59.33 20.92 30.02
C ALA A 55 58.76 20.43 28.69
N ASP A 56 59.24 21.00 27.59
CA ASP A 56 59.00 20.53 26.23
C ASP A 56 59.60 19.13 26.01
N VAL A 57 58.87 18.28 25.29
CA VAL A 57 59.30 16.93 24.90
C VAL A 57 59.38 16.84 23.37
N THR A 58 60.56 16.50 22.85
CA THR A 58 60.76 16.12 21.44
C THR A 58 61.22 14.67 21.34
N VAL A 59 60.48 13.88 20.57
CA VAL A 59 60.83 12.49 20.26
C VAL A 59 61.29 12.43 18.81
N ASN A 60 62.58 12.20 18.59
CA ASN A 60 63.14 12.11 17.24
C ASN A 60 62.75 10.80 16.56
N SER A 61 62.98 10.72 15.24
CA SER A 61 62.86 9.49 14.44
C SER A 61 63.42 8.28 15.18
N ASP A 62 62.68 7.18 15.15
CA ASP A 62 62.98 5.89 15.78
C ASP A 62 63.04 5.92 17.32
N GLY A 63 62.71 7.04 17.96
CA GLY A 63 62.45 7.12 19.39
C GLY A 63 61.00 6.73 19.73
N SER A 64 60.77 6.32 20.99
CA SER A 64 59.44 5.93 21.47
C SER A 64 59.03 6.72 22.71
N PHE A 65 57.75 7.11 22.74
CA PHE A 65 57.09 7.66 23.92
C PHE A 65 56.03 6.67 24.41
N THR A 66 56.19 6.22 25.65
CA THR A 66 55.45 5.10 26.25
C THR A 66 54.85 5.56 27.58
N PRO A 67 53.64 6.13 27.62
CA PRO A 67 53.02 6.50 28.88
C PRO A 67 52.83 5.25 29.75
N GLY A 68 53.67 5.10 30.77
CA GLY A 68 53.66 3.98 31.72
C GLY A 68 53.64 2.55 31.14
N SER A 69 53.42 1.58 32.02
CA SER A 69 52.77 0.32 31.66
C SER A 69 51.37 0.43 32.20
N SER A 70 50.39 0.04 31.41
CA SER A 70 49.06 0.49 31.66
C SER A 70 48.64 0.12 33.07
N PRO A 71 48.26 1.14 33.83
CA PRO A 71 47.88 2.44 33.28
C PRO A 71 48.90 3.57 33.54
N GLY A 72 49.33 4.25 32.47
CA GLY A 72 50.25 5.40 32.50
C GLY A 72 49.59 6.73 32.19
N PHE A 73 49.66 7.69 33.11
CA PHE A 73 49.28 9.09 32.88
C PHE A 73 50.53 9.96 32.94
N ILE A 74 50.95 10.55 31.83
CA ILE A 74 52.15 11.40 31.81
C ILE A 74 51.80 12.80 31.31
N SER A 75 52.26 13.83 32.02
CA SER A 75 52.05 15.21 31.59
C SER A 75 53.34 15.83 31.05
N THR A 76 53.22 16.67 30.03
CA THR A 76 54.30 17.44 29.40
C THR A 76 53.84 18.88 29.09
N GLU A 77 54.76 19.80 28.84
CA GLU A 77 54.41 21.14 28.33
C GLU A 77 54.09 21.04 26.83
N TYR A 78 55.08 21.23 25.94
CA TYR A 78 54.90 20.99 24.50
C TYR A 78 55.25 19.54 24.14
N LEU A 79 54.61 18.99 23.11
CA LEU A 79 54.89 17.64 22.62
C LEU A 79 55.15 17.65 21.12
N THR A 80 56.36 17.28 20.71
CA THR A 80 56.70 17.03 19.30
C THR A 80 57.06 15.56 19.10
N LEU A 81 56.28 14.87 18.28
CA LEU A 81 56.57 13.52 17.82
C LEU A 81 57.01 13.59 16.35
N GLU A 82 58.32 13.46 16.12
CA GLU A 82 58.90 13.59 14.79
C GLU A 82 58.52 12.41 13.88
N ALA A 83 58.56 12.62 12.56
CA ALA A 83 58.39 11.56 11.57
C ALA A 83 59.28 10.34 11.90
N GLY A 84 58.68 9.15 11.95
CA GLY A 84 59.38 7.91 12.29
C GLY A 84 59.52 7.64 13.80
N SER A 85 59.14 8.56 14.68
CA SER A 85 58.97 8.27 16.11
C SER A 85 57.69 7.47 16.37
N SER A 86 57.48 7.03 17.62
CA SER A 86 56.27 6.31 18.04
C SER A 86 55.68 6.83 19.34
N LEU A 87 54.34 6.81 19.41
CA LEU A 87 53.57 6.86 20.65
C LEU A 87 52.97 5.48 20.88
N ASP A 88 53.33 4.84 21.99
CA ASP A 88 52.89 3.51 22.35
C ASP A 88 51.88 3.61 23.49
N VAL A 89 50.63 3.24 23.22
CA VAL A 89 49.49 3.35 24.16
C VAL A 89 48.94 1.96 24.46
N GLU A 90 48.64 1.72 25.72
CA GLU A 90 47.96 0.53 26.21
C GLU A 90 46.50 0.89 26.60
N ILE A 91 45.52 0.11 26.12
CA ILE A 91 44.09 0.30 26.43
C ILE A 91 43.52 -1.00 27.00
N ASN A 92 43.22 -1.02 28.30
CA ASN A 92 42.71 -2.20 29.01
C ASN A 92 41.39 -1.96 29.78
N GLY A 93 40.81 -0.77 29.65
CA GLY A 93 39.50 -0.37 30.18
C GLY A 93 39.21 1.07 29.81
N THR A 94 38.25 1.71 30.48
CA THR A 94 37.68 3.02 30.06
C THR A 94 38.16 4.20 30.89
N THR A 95 38.97 3.98 31.92
CA THR A 95 39.42 5.04 32.83
C THR A 95 40.85 5.49 32.50
N ALA A 96 41.03 6.77 32.13
CA ALA A 96 42.34 7.33 31.82
C ALA A 96 43.32 7.18 32.98
N GLY A 97 44.58 6.84 32.69
CA GLY A 97 45.64 6.74 33.68
C GLY A 97 45.49 5.61 34.71
N SER A 98 44.32 4.94 34.78
CA SER A 98 44.09 3.74 35.62
C SER A 98 43.68 2.47 34.85
N GLU A 99 43.26 2.59 33.60
CA GLU A 99 42.92 1.45 32.73
C GLU A 99 43.38 1.63 31.28
N TYR A 100 43.69 2.86 30.86
CA TYR A 100 44.36 3.14 29.58
C TYR A 100 45.37 4.28 29.72
N ASP A 101 46.30 4.34 28.78
CA ASP A 101 47.38 5.32 28.76
C ASP A 101 46.94 6.67 28.19
N GLN A 102 47.30 7.75 28.87
CA GLN A 102 46.99 9.11 28.45
C GLN A 102 48.20 10.02 28.58
N VAL A 103 48.43 10.85 27.55
CA VAL A 103 49.36 11.97 27.60
C VAL A 103 48.57 13.24 27.84
N GLN A 104 48.90 13.98 28.90
CA GLN A 104 48.42 15.34 29.09
C GLN A 104 49.45 16.32 28.57
N VAL A 105 49.02 17.28 27.76
CA VAL A 105 49.88 18.30 27.14
C VAL A 105 49.29 19.66 27.52
N THR A 106 50.13 20.59 27.94
CA THR A 106 49.70 21.95 28.32
C THR A 106 50.12 23.02 27.32
N GLY A 107 50.36 22.62 26.08
CA GLY A 107 51.02 23.39 25.04
C GLY A 107 50.82 22.74 23.67
N GLU A 108 51.53 23.21 22.65
CA GLU A 108 51.30 22.69 21.28
C GLU A 108 51.68 21.21 21.15
N VAL A 109 50.82 20.45 20.47
CA VAL A 109 51.07 19.08 20.04
C VAL A 109 51.39 19.09 18.55
N ASN A 110 52.56 18.56 18.17
CA ASN A 110 52.98 18.45 16.78
C ASN A 110 53.27 16.98 16.40
N LEU A 111 52.43 16.43 15.53
CA LEU A 111 52.47 15.06 15.04
C LEU A 111 52.96 15.06 13.58
N THR A 112 54.27 14.97 13.36
CA THR A 112 54.85 15.10 12.00
C THR A 112 54.90 13.78 11.23
N GLY A 113 53.97 12.85 11.48
CA GLY A 113 53.96 11.50 10.89
C GLY A 113 54.60 10.43 11.79
N ALA A 114 54.45 10.57 13.10
CA ALA A 114 54.79 9.53 14.07
C ALA A 114 53.85 8.31 13.92
N THR A 115 54.24 7.16 14.46
CA THR A 115 53.40 5.96 14.51
C THR A 115 52.64 5.88 15.83
N LEU A 116 51.32 5.69 15.77
CA LEU A 116 50.51 5.36 16.93
C LEU A 116 50.43 3.83 17.05
N ASN A 117 51.11 3.28 18.06
CA ASN A 117 51.01 1.86 18.40
C ASN A 117 50.01 1.70 19.53
N ILE A 118 49.03 0.82 19.33
CA ILE A 118 48.01 0.53 20.35
C ILE A 118 48.11 -0.95 20.70
N SER A 119 48.31 -1.24 21.99
CA SER A 119 48.17 -2.59 22.52
C SER A 119 46.94 -2.67 23.41
N SER A 120 46.16 -3.73 23.28
CA SER A 120 44.91 -3.89 24.03
C SER A 120 44.50 -5.35 24.13
N THR A 121 43.87 -5.68 25.26
CA THR A 121 43.08 -6.91 25.44
C THR A 121 41.59 -6.61 25.69
N PHE A 122 41.22 -5.33 25.73
CA PHE A 122 39.90 -4.86 26.09
C PHE A 122 38.99 -4.77 24.86
N THR A 123 37.79 -5.35 24.95
CA THR A 123 36.76 -5.20 23.92
C THR A 123 35.81 -4.11 24.38
N ALA A 124 35.99 -2.92 23.84
CA ALA A 124 35.20 -1.74 24.15
C ALA A 124 33.79 -1.82 23.54
N ALA A 125 32.82 -1.16 24.18
CA ALA A 125 31.48 -1.01 23.61
C ALA A 125 31.49 0.03 22.47
N ALA A 126 30.53 -0.07 21.55
CA ALA A 126 30.25 0.97 20.55
C ALA A 126 30.13 2.36 21.19
N GLY A 127 30.66 3.39 20.53
CA GLY A 127 30.68 4.77 21.01
C GLY A 127 31.64 5.05 22.18
N THR A 128 32.45 4.08 22.61
CA THR A 128 33.47 4.35 23.65
C THR A 128 34.56 5.25 23.09
N GLU A 129 34.92 6.29 23.84
CA GLU A 129 35.99 7.22 23.50
C GLU A 129 37.22 7.03 24.40
N PHE A 130 38.42 7.10 23.82
CA PHE A 130 39.70 7.09 24.52
C PHE A 130 40.48 8.36 24.17
N LEU A 131 40.63 9.25 25.16
CA LEU A 131 41.38 10.49 25.03
C LEU A 131 42.88 10.18 25.18
N LEU A 132 43.58 9.96 24.06
CA LEU A 132 44.97 9.50 24.04
C LEU A 132 45.94 10.64 24.35
N ILE A 133 45.67 11.81 23.76
CA ILE A 133 46.38 13.06 24.05
C ILE A 133 45.32 14.08 24.46
N ALA A 134 45.36 14.47 25.73
CA ALA A 134 44.55 15.52 26.32
C ALA A 134 45.34 16.84 26.30
N ASN A 135 44.92 17.79 25.50
CA ASN A 135 45.55 19.10 25.32
C ASN A 135 44.64 20.18 25.93
N ASP A 136 45.18 21.07 26.78
CA ASP A 136 44.39 21.81 27.77
C ASP A 136 43.75 23.15 27.30
N ASP A 137 42.94 23.08 26.24
CA ASP A 137 42.02 24.11 25.69
C ASP A 137 42.50 24.93 24.47
N ILE A 138 43.59 25.70 24.53
CA ILE A 138 43.86 26.76 23.51
C ILE A 138 44.84 26.35 22.41
N ASP A 139 45.83 25.53 22.75
CA ASP A 139 46.91 25.19 21.83
C ASP A 139 46.45 24.18 20.79
N SER A 140 47.01 24.23 19.58
CA SER A 140 46.59 23.35 18.48
C SER A 140 47.26 21.99 18.54
N VAL A 141 46.52 20.93 18.21
CA VAL A 141 47.12 19.70 17.64
C VAL A 141 47.36 19.94 16.16
N THR A 142 48.62 19.83 15.73
CA THR A 142 49.01 19.96 14.33
C THR A 142 49.59 18.65 13.79
N GLY A 143 49.28 18.34 12.53
CA GLY A 143 49.71 17.09 11.89
C GLY A 143 48.87 15.88 12.31
N GLU A 144 49.31 14.69 11.90
CA GLU A 144 48.58 13.43 12.06
C GLU A 144 49.58 12.27 12.27
N PHE A 145 49.13 11.18 12.89
CA PHE A 145 49.89 9.93 12.88
C PHE A 145 49.89 9.30 11.48
N VAL A 146 50.94 8.54 11.16
CA VAL A 146 51.08 7.86 9.87
C VAL A 146 49.89 6.93 9.59
N ASP A 147 49.32 7.03 8.39
CA ASP A 147 48.12 6.29 7.96
C ASP A 147 46.88 6.49 8.83
N ARG A 148 46.84 7.54 9.67
CA ARG A 148 45.73 7.86 10.58
C ARG A 148 45.20 9.25 10.32
N ALA A 149 44.81 9.56 9.09
CA ALA A 149 44.15 10.83 8.81
C ALA A 149 42.83 10.97 9.60
N GLU A 150 42.36 12.18 9.82
CA GLU A 150 41.08 12.46 10.49
C GLU A 150 39.95 11.52 10.02
N GLY A 151 39.30 10.82 10.95
CA GLY A 151 38.20 9.90 10.67
C GLY A 151 38.60 8.60 9.96
N THR A 152 39.89 8.26 9.85
CA THR A 152 40.32 7.01 9.21
C THR A 152 39.93 5.80 10.07
N LEU A 153 39.21 4.84 9.47
CA LEU A 153 38.81 3.60 10.12
C LEU A 153 39.96 2.59 10.18
N PHE A 154 40.08 1.91 11.32
CA PHE A 154 41.01 0.79 11.49
C PHE A 154 40.53 -0.18 12.57
N THR A 155 41.17 -1.35 12.64
CA THR A 155 40.81 -2.38 13.60
C THR A 155 41.54 -2.22 14.94
N PHE A 156 40.77 -2.20 16.02
CA PHE A 156 41.23 -2.21 17.41
C PHE A 156 40.59 -3.39 18.14
N ASN A 157 41.38 -4.42 18.46
CA ASN A 157 40.94 -5.64 19.15
C ASN A 157 39.63 -6.27 18.62
N GLY A 158 39.46 -6.25 17.29
CA GLY A 158 38.26 -6.77 16.60
C GLY A 158 37.14 -5.75 16.38
N ASN A 159 37.18 -4.59 17.03
CA ASN A 159 36.27 -3.47 16.77
C ASN A 159 36.81 -2.59 15.63
N GLN A 160 35.92 -1.92 14.91
CA GLN A 160 36.29 -0.77 14.08
C GLN A 160 36.33 0.48 14.96
N VAL A 161 37.37 1.28 14.79
CA VAL A 161 37.58 2.55 15.47
C VAL A 161 38.05 3.58 14.46
N TYR A 162 37.86 4.86 14.79
CA TYR A 162 38.43 5.96 14.04
C TYR A 162 39.06 6.98 15.00
N ILE A 163 40.02 7.76 14.47
CA ILE A 163 40.72 8.80 15.24
C ILE A 163 40.17 10.17 14.88
N THR A 164 40.09 11.07 15.86
CA THR A 164 39.88 12.50 15.63
C THR A 164 40.97 13.30 16.33
N TYR A 165 41.45 14.34 15.66
CA TYR A 165 42.40 15.35 16.19
C TYR A 165 41.68 16.63 16.63
N GLN A 166 40.34 16.60 16.61
CA GLN A 166 39.45 17.69 17.04
C GLN A 166 38.54 17.22 18.18
N GLY A 167 38.94 16.17 18.90
CA GLY A 167 38.15 15.59 19.98
C GLY A 167 38.14 16.46 21.24
N GLY A 168 37.39 16.00 22.25
CA GLY A 168 37.29 16.64 23.57
C GLY A 168 36.93 18.12 23.52
N ASP A 169 37.87 19.02 23.84
CA ASP A 169 37.65 20.48 23.80
C ASP A 169 37.84 21.14 22.42
N GLY A 170 38.24 20.35 21.42
CA GLY A 170 38.43 20.78 20.03
C GLY A 170 39.87 20.67 19.53
N ASN A 171 40.82 20.35 20.41
CA ASN A 171 42.24 20.13 20.05
C ASN A 171 42.82 18.88 20.72
N ASP A 172 42.02 17.83 20.91
CA ASP A 172 42.48 16.57 21.48
C ASP A 172 42.65 15.46 20.44
N VAL A 173 43.49 14.48 20.77
CA VAL A 173 43.58 13.21 20.02
C VAL A 173 42.73 12.15 20.70
N VAL A 174 41.61 11.80 20.08
CA VAL A 174 40.64 10.84 20.61
C VAL A 174 40.48 9.66 19.65
N LEU A 175 40.48 8.45 20.22
CA LEU A 175 40.11 7.23 19.54
C LEU A 175 38.68 6.85 19.88
N ILE A 176 37.82 6.67 18.87
CA ILE A 176 36.39 6.42 19.06
C ILE A 176 36.04 5.05 18.46
N VAL A 177 35.30 4.24 19.22
CA VAL A 177 34.73 2.96 18.74
C VAL A 177 33.48 3.24 17.94
N ASN A 178 33.46 2.76 16.69
CA ASN A 178 32.33 2.96 15.78
C ASN A 178 31.01 2.46 16.39
N SER A 179 29.95 3.23 16.20
CA SER A 179 28.61 2.90 16.63
C SER A 179 27.80 2.35 15.45
N PRO A 180 26.97 1.32 15.64
CA PRO A 180 26.09 0.89 14.56
C PRO A 180 25.05 1.97 14.25
N PRO A 181 24.54 2.01 13.00
CA PRO A 181 23.45 2.89 12.64
C PRO A 181 22.17 2.53 13.40
N VAL A 182 21.21 3.45 13.42
CA VAL A 182 19.88 3.25 14.00
C VAL A 182 18.82 3.50 12.93
N ALA A 183 18.04 2.48 12.62
CA ALA A 183 16.93 2.52 11.68
C ALA A 183 15.64 2.05 12.35
N GLY A 184 14.60 2.89 12.33
CA GLY A 184 13.28 2.55 12.84
C GLY A 184 12.30 2.14 11.74
N ASP A 185 11.28 1.38 12.13
CA ASP A 185 10.16 1.06 11.25
C ASP A 185 9.45 2.33 10.77
N GLN A 186 9.09 2.36 9.48
CA GLN A 186 8.49 3.52 8.81
C GLN A 186 7.34 3.10 7.93
N SER A 187 6.43 4.05 7.66
CA SER A 187 5.31 3.85 6.76
C SER A 187 5.31 4.91 5.66
N PHE A 188 5.00 4.47 4.44
CA PHE A 188 4.76 5.32 3.29
C PHE A 188 3.42 4.94 2.65
N ASP A 189 2.88 5.84 1.84
CA ASP A 189 1.65 5.61 1.09
C ASP A 189 1.93 5.86 -0.40
N VAL A 190 1.35 5.03 -1.26
CA VAL A 190 1.43 5.19 -2.72
C VAL A 190 0.10 4.77 -3.32
N ASP A 191 -0.36 5.47 -4.36
CA ASP A 191 -1.55 5.03 -5.06
C ASP A 191 -1.26 3.69 -5.76
N GLU A 192 -2.24 2.79 -5.79
CA GLU A 192 -2.13 1.63 -6.65
C GLU A 192 -1.99 2.03 -8.13
N ASN A 193 -1.58 1.10 -9.00
CA ASN A 193 -1.31 1.39 -10.42
C ASN A 193 -0.24 2.46 -10.69
N THR A 194 0.46 2.96 -9.66
CA THR A 194 1.52 3.96 -9.81
C THR A 194 2.61 3.42 -10.74
N SER A 195 3.00 4.23 -11.72
CA SER A 195 3.97 3.81 -12.74
C SER A 195 5.32 3.43 -12.15
N ASN A 196 6.00 2.47 -12.79
CA ASN A 196 7.38 2.11 -12.44
C ASN A 196 8.29 3.35 -12.38
N THR A 197 9.31 3.28 -11.53
CA THR A 197 10.31 4.33 -11.26
C THR A 197 9.80 5.57 -10.50
N THR A 198 8.49 5.65 -10.21
CA THR A 198 7.96 6.70 -9.34
C THR A 198 8.56 6.58 -7.94
N SER A 199 9.04 7.71 -7.40
CA SER A 199 9.57 7.82 -6.04
C SER A 199 8.42 7.78 -5.02
N VAL A 200 8.54 6.89 -4.04
CA VAL A 200 7.55 6.70 -2.95
C VAL A 200 7.99 7.46 -1.70
N GLY A 201 9.30 7.51 -1.45
CA GLY A 201 9.87 8.19 -0.29
C GLY A 201 11.34 7.86 -0.08
N THR A 202 11.91 8.40 1.00
CA THR A 202 13.30 8.12 1.40
C THR A 202 13.31 7.63 2.84
N ILE A 203 13.96 6.49 3.06
CA ILE A 203 14.13 5.89 4.38
C ILE A 203 15.02 6.81 5.24
N ILE A 204 14.57 7.08 6.45
CA ILE A 204 15.33 7.86 7.43
C ILE A 204 16.01 6.89 8.40
N ALA A 205 17.33 7.03 8.52
CA ALA A 205 18.16 6.37 9.54
C ALA A 205 19.20 7.38 10.03
N ALA A 206 19.79 7.13 11.20
CA ALA A 206 20.79 8.00 11.80
C ALA A 206 21.99 7.19 12.30
N ASP A 207 23.14 7.84 12.32
CA ASP A 207 24.36 7.35 12.98
C ASP A 207 24.80 8.39 14.01
N VAL A 208 25.25 7.92 15.18
CA VAL A 208 25.67 8.80 16.29
C VAL A 208 27.14 9.18 16.22
N ASP A 209 27.92 8.50 15.37
CA ASP A 209 29.34 8.79 15.20
C ASP A 209 29.55 10.24 14.70
N VAL A 210 30.71 10.80 15.04
CA VAL A 210 31.06 12.20 14.75
C VAL A 210 32.37 12.25 13.95
N PRO A 211 32.35 12.76 12.71
CA PRO A 211 31.17 13.16 11.94
C PRO A 211 30.24 11.97 11.62
N PRO A 212 28.94 12.19 11.39
CA PRO A 212 28.00 11.11 11.07
C PRO A 212 28.44 10.31 9.86
N ASP A 213 28.38 8.99 10.02
CA ASP A 213 28.82 8.06 9.01
C ASP A 213 27.87 8.04 7.79
N SER A 214 28.42 7.77 6.61
CA SER A 214 27.60 7.61 5.41
C SER A 214 26.89 6.27 5.45
N LEU A 215 25.56 6.28 5.39
CA LEU A 215 24.75 5.07 5.44
C LEU A 215 24.41 4.52 4.05
N THR A 216 24.39 3.19 3.94
CA THR A 216 23.96 2.47 2.74
C THR A 216 22.78 1.57 3.04
N PHE A 217 21.82 1.51 2.12
CA PHE A 217 20.56 0.78 2.29
C PHE A 217 20.43 -0.35 1.28
N SER A 218 19.84 -1.47 1.70
CA SER A 218 19.53 -2.61 0.82
C SER A 218 18.28 -3.35 1.28
N VAL A 219 17.53 -3.91 0.34
CA VAL A 219 16.37 -4.77 0.65
C VAL A 219 16.85 -6.20 0.87
N THR A 220 16.50 -6.78 2.00
CA THR A 220 16.84 -8.17 2.37
C THR A 220 15.66 -9.12 2.26
N GLY A 221 14.43 -8.62 2.37
CA GLY A 221 13.21 -9.44 2.34
C GLY A 221 11.93 -8.62 2.31
N GLY A 222 10.83 -9.23 2.76
CA GLY A 222 9.50 -8.64 2.82
C GLY A 222 8.61 -8.94 1.59
N THR A 223 7.29 -8.76 1.77
CA THR A 223 6.30 -9.02 0.71
C THR A 223 6.43 -8.06 -0.47
N GLY A 224 6.99 -6.87 -0.24
CA GLY A 224 7.20 -5.83 -1.26
C GLY A 224 8.50 -5.97 -2.06
N GLN A 225 9.35 -6.96 -1.78
CA GLN A 225 10.70 -7.05 -2.37
C GLN A 225 10.71 -7.09 -3.91
N THR A 226 9.63 -7.59 -4.53
CA THR A 226 9.47 -7.62 -5.99
C THR A 226 8.64 -6.48 -6.55
N ALA A 227 7.91 -5.74 -5.69
CA ALA A 227 7.06 -4.62 -6.07
C ALA A 227 7.81 -3.28 -6.00
N PHE A 228 8.81 -3.16 -5.13
CA PHE A 228 9.59 -1.94 -4.89
C PHE A 228 11.09 -2.17 -4.97
N ALA A 229 11.82 -1.11 -5.27
CA ALA A 229 13.28 -1.07 -5.23
C ALA A 229 13.75 0.01 -4.27
N VAL A 230 14.85 -0.24 -3.56
CA VAL A 230 15.50 0.73 -2.68
C VAL A 230 16.92 1.00 -3.17
N SER A 231 17.25 2.27 -3.35
CA SER A 231 18.59 2.70 -3.75
C SER A 231 19.57 2.68 -2.57
N PRO A 232 20.91 2.70 -2.81
CA PRO A 232 21.88 2.74 -1.73
C PRO A 232 21.78 3.97 -0.82
N ILE A 233 21.06 5.03 -1.22
CA ILE A 233 20.82 6.22 -0.41
C ILE A 233 19.44 6.22 0.27
N GLY A 234 18.72 5.10 0.23
CA GLY A 234 17.45 4.91 0.93
C GLY A 234 16.21 5.38 0.15
N GLU A 235 16.34 5.78 -1.12
CA GLU A 235 15.16 6.14 -1.94
C GLU A 235 14.40 4.89 -2.36
N ILE A 236 13.10 4.87 -2.08
CA ILE A 236 12.15 3.83 -2.45
C ILE A 236 11.47 4.23 -3.76
N THR A 237 11.45 3.32 -4.72
CA THR A 237 10.77 3.51 -6.03
C THR A 237 9.91 2.30 -6.37
N VAL A 238 8.86 2.52 -7.17
CA VAL A 238 8.06 1.42 -7.73
C VAL A 238 8.90 0.62 -8.73
N LEU A 239 9.05 -0.68 -8.48
CA LEU A 239 9.77 -1.60 -9.36
C LEU A 239 8.83 -2.24 -10.38
N ASP A 240 7.67 -2.68 -9.92
CA ASP A 240 6.67 -3.38 -10.75
C ASP A 240 5.24 -2.95 -10.39
N GLN A 241 4.71 -2.02 -11.16
CA GLN A 241 3.36 -1.50 -11.05
C GLN A 241 2.29 -2.60 -11.12
N THR A 242 2.56 -3.74 -11.76
CA THR A 242 1.54 -4.79 -11.94
C THR A 242 1.23 -5.54 -10.64
N GLN A 243 2.05 -5.33 -9.61
CA GLN A 243 1.79 -5.83 -8.26
C GLN A 243 1.04 -4.79 -7.41
N LEU A 244 1.02 -3.51 -7.80
CA LEU A 244 0.31 -2.47 -7.05
C LEU A 244 -1.18 -2.51 -7.43
N ASP A 245 -1.90 -3.46 -6.85
CA ASP A 245 -3.32 -3.72 -7.00
C ASP A 245 -3.93 -3.86 -5.58
N TYR A 246 -4.73 -2.87 -5.17
CA TYR A 246 -5.29 -2.75 -3.84
C TYR A 246 -6.27 -3.91 -3.53
N GLU A 247 -7.05 -4.33 -4.52
CA GLU A 247 -8.02 -5.42 -4.42
C GLU A 247 -7.34 -6.76 -4.15
N THR A 248 -6.08 -6.93 -4.59
CA THR A 248 -5.26 -8.10 -4.29
C THR A 248 -4.46 -7.95 -2.99
N ALA A 249 -3.83 -6.79 -2.77
CA ALA A 249 -3.01 -6.52 -1.58
C ALA A 249 -3.04 -5.04 -1.20
N THR A 250 -3.49 -4.74 0.02
CA THR A 250 -3.62 -3.35 0.50
C THR A 250 -2.31 -2.74 0.99
N SER A 251 -1.28 -3.54 1.23
CA SER A 251 0.02 -3.07 1.71
C SER A 251 1.16 -4.07 1.45
N TYR A 252 2.37 -3.55 1.50
CA TYR A 252 3.62 -4.30 1.32
C TYR A 252 4.61 -3.98 2.45
N ASP A 253 5.36 -4.97 2.89
CA ASP A 253 6.49 -4.77 3.80
C ASP A 253 7.82 -4.98 3.06
N LEU A 254 8.79 -4.11 3.31
CA LEU A 254 10.18 -4.26 2.91
C LEU A 254 11.04 -4.46 4.16
N GLU A 255 11.83 -5.53 4.20
CA GLU A 255 12.88 -5.69 5.22
C GLU A 255 14.15 -5.02 4.69
N ILE A 256 14.64 -4.02 5.43
CA ILE A 256 15.77 -3.19 5.03
C ILE A 256 16.96 -3.45 5.94
N LEU A 257 18.15 -3.57 5.35
CA LEU A 257 19.44 -3.54 6.03
C LEU A 257 20.12 -2.19 5.78
N VAL A 258 20.47 -1.50 6.86
CA VAL A 258 21.23 -0.25 6.86
C VAL A 258 22.65 -0.56 7.33
N THR A 259 23.66 -0.09 6.60
CA THR A 259 25.08 -0.35 6.89
C THR A 259 25.86 0.97 6.90
N ASP A 260 26.65 1.20 7.96
CA ASP A 260 27.58 2.34 8.05
C ASP A 260 28.87 2.11 7.23
N ARG A 261 29.84 3.02 7.32
CA ARG A 261 31.10 2.88 6.57
C ARG A 261 32.05 1.86 7.20
N ALA A 262 31.91 1.59 8.50
CA ALA A 262 32.66 0.56 9.22
C ALA A 262 32.12 -0.86 9.01
N GLY A 263 30.96 -1.00 8.38
CA GLY A 263 30.29 -2.27 8.13
C GLY A 263 29.42 -2.76 9.28
N ALA A 264 29.16 -1.93 10.30
CA ALA A 264 28.13 -2.25 11.29
C ALA A 264 26.74 -1.98 10.70
N THR A 265 25.75 -2.71 11.20
CA THR A 265 24.45 -2.82 10.55
C THR A 265 23.29 -2.71 11.52
N ASP A 266 22.16 -2.22 11.03
CA ASP A 266 20.85 -2.30 11.67
C ASP A 266 19.77 -2.65 10.65
N THR A 267 18.59 -3.06 11.12
CA THR A 267 17.47 -3.47 10.26
C THR A 267 16.18 -2.76 10.61
N ALA A 268 15.36 -2.46 9.61
CA ALA A 268 14.03 -1.87 9.79
C ALA A 268 13.00 -2.51 8.85
N THR A 269 11.74 -2.52 9.27
CA THR A 269 10.62 -2.87 8.40
C THR A 269 9.96 -1.59 7.87
N ILE A 270 9.87 -1.48 6.55
CA ILE A 270 9.19 -0.37 5.88
C ILE A 270 7.87 -0.86 5.31
N THR A 271 6.76 -0.35 5.83
CA THR A 271 5.42 -0.65 5.32
C THR A 271 5.03 0.37 4.26
N ILE A 272 4.53 -0.09 3.13
CA ILE A 272 4.00 0.74 2.05
C ILE A 272 2.52 0.41 1.91
N ASN A 273 1.64 1.34 2.28
CA ASN A 273 0.21 1.17 2.09
C ASN A 273 -0.16 1.60 0.67
N LEU A 274 -1.07 0.85 0.05
CA LEU A 274 -1.68 1.26 -1.20
C LEU A 274 -2.89 2.15 -0.90
N ASN A 275 -3.01 3.27 -1.60
CA ASN A 275 -4.27 4.01 -1.66
C ASN A 275 -5.14 3.38 -2.75
N PRO A 276 -6.41 3.04 -2.45
CA PRO A 276 -7.33 2.49 -3.44
C PRO A 276 -7.69 3.55 -4.49
N LEU A 277 -7.77 3.12 -5.74
CA LEU A 277 -8.27 3.87 -6.89
C LEU A 277 -9.48 3.16 -7.49
N ASN A 278 -10.31 3.90 -8.22
CA ASN A 278 -11.43 3.34 -8.97
C ASN A 278 -10.95 2.93 -10.37
N ASP A 279 -10.36 1.75 -10.48
CA ASP A 279 -9.78 1.23 -11.73
C ASP A 279 -10.52 0.01 -12.29
N ASN A 280 -11.52 -0.53 -11.59
CA ASN A 280 -12.32 -1.63 -12.05
C ASN A 280 -13.69 -1.16 -12.55
N ALA A 281 -14.11 -1.66 -13.72
CA ALA A 281 -15.44 -1.36 -14.24
C ALA A 281 -16.50 -2.30 -13.61
N PRO A 282 -17.75 -1.83 -13.41
CA PRO A 282 -18.86 -2.70 -13.05
C PRO A 282 -19.04 -3.85 -14.05
N VAL A 283 -19.54 -4.97 -13.54
CA VAL A 283 -19.87 -6.16 -14.32
C VAL A 283 -21.33 -6.51 -14.05
N ILE A 284 -22.11 -6.61 -15.13
CA ILE A 284 -23.51 -7.01 -15.13
C ILE A 284 -23.74 -8.00 -16.26
N ALA A 285 -24.54 -9.04 -15.99
CA ALA A 285 -24.91 -10.03 -17.00
C ALA A 285 -26.33 -9.79 -17.51
N ASN A 286 -26.58 -10.18 -18.76
CA ASN A 286 -27.94 -10.32 -19.30
C ASN A 286 -28.75 -11.28 -18.43
N GLN A 287 -30.03 -10.99 -18.23
CA GLN A 287 -30.91 -11.81 -17.39
C GLN A 287 -32.25 -12.02 -18.07
N ILE A 288 -32.89 -13.14 -17.74
CA ILE A 288 -34.27 -13.43 -18.15
C ILE A 288 -35.13 -13.35 -16.90
N ARG A 289 -36.21 -12.57 -16.99
CA ARG A 289 -37.22 -12.41 -15.97
C ARG A 289 -38.58 -12.78 -16.54
N SER A 290 -39.53 -13.01 -15.65
CA SER A 290 -40.93 -13.14 -16.04
C SER A 290 -41.83 -12.37 -15.08
N VAL A 291 -42.97 -11.95 -15.61
CA VAL A 291 -44.05 -11.28 -14.89
C VAL A 291 -45.36 -11.71 -15.53
N ASP A 292 -46.41 -11.81 -14.73
CA ASP A 292 -47.72 -12.13 -15.27
C ASP A 292 -48.22 -10.97 -16.13
N GLU A 293 -48.88 -11.27 -17.24
CA GLU A 293 -49.62 -10.24 -17.96
C GLU A 293 -50.70 -9.61 -17.07
N ASN A 294 -51.16 -8.40 -17.39
CA ASN A 294 -52.09 -7.63 -16.56
C ASN A 294 -51.60 -7.28 -15.13
N SER A 295 -50.32 -7.56 -14.80
CA SER A 295 -49.73 -7.15 -13.52
C SER A 295 -49.87 -5.65 -13.29
N THR A 296 -50.28 -5.25 -12.09
CA THR A 296 -50.56 -3.84 -11.78
C THR A 296 -49.29 -3.00 -11.74
N ASN A 297 -49.43 -1.69 -12.02
CA ASN A 297 -48.33 -0.73 -11.90
C ASN A 297 -47.66 -0.82 -10.52
N GLY A 298 -46.33 -0.82 -10.52
CA GLY A 298 -45.50 -0.99 -9.32
C GLY A 298 -45.21 -2.45 -8.94
N THR A 299 -45.78 -3.44 -9.65
CA THR A 299 -45.42 -4.86 -9.44
C THR A 299 -43.94 -5.06 -9.76
N SER A 300 -43.22 -5.72 -8.84
CA SER A 300 -41.79 -6.02 -9.01
C SER A 300 -41.57 -7.18 -9.98
N VAL A 301 -40.68 -6.98 -10.96
CA VAL A 301 -40.33 -7.99 -11.97
C VAL A 301 -39.14 -8.82 -11.47
N GLY A 302 -39.45 -9.77 -10.59
CA GLY A 302 -38.46 -10.59 -9.89
C GLY A 302 -37.62 -9.80 -8.87
N ALA A 303 -36.49 -10.38 -8.46
CA ALA A 303 -35.55 -9.74 -7.53
C ALA A 303 -34.77 -8.58 -8.16
N VAL A 304 -34.23 -7.71 -7.31
CA VAL A 304 -33.27 -6.65 -7.69
C VAL A 304 -32.14 -7.18 -8.57
N ILE A 305 -31.74 -6.42 -9.60
CA ILE A 305 -30.56 -6.70 -10.40
C ILE A 305 -29.31 -6.55 -9.54
N VAL A 306 -28.43 -7.55 -9.59
CA VAL A 306 -27.13 -7.50 -8.93
C VAL A 306 -26.05 -7.33 -9.99
N ALA A 307 -25.16 -6.39 -9.76
CA ALA A 307 -23.91 -6.19 -10.49
C ALA A 307 -22.74 -6.23 -9.49
N THR A 308 -21.53 -6.43 -9.98
CA THR A 308 -20.32 -6.52 -9.16
C THR A 308 -19.24 -5.59 -9.71
N VAL A 309 -18.49 -4.91 -8.85
CA VAL A 309 -17.24 -4.22 -9.19
C VAL A 309 -16.21 -4.62 -8.14
N ALA A 310 -14.94 -4.76 -8.53
CA ALA A 310 -13.89 -5.23 -7.63
C ALA A 310 -13.58 -4.21 -6.52
N ASP A 311 -13.71 -2.91 -6.85
CA ASP A 311 -13.52 -1.75 -5.97
C ASP A 311 -14.54 -1.67 -4.80
N LEU A 312 -15.45 -2.64 -4.64
CA LEU A 312 -16.35 -2.70 -3.49
C LEU A 312 -15.61 -3.11 -2.20
N PRO A 313 -15.88 -2.45 -1.06
CA PRO A 313 -17.00 -1.54 -0.81
C PRO A 313 -16.71 -0.04 -1.06
N GLY A 314 -15.59 0.31 -1.70
CA GLY A 314 -15.22 1.70 -2.02
C GLY A 314 -16.21 2.41 -2.94
N ASP A 315 -16.91 1.64 -3.78
CA ASP A 315 -17.88 2.14 -4.76
C ASP A 315 -19.35 2.03 -4.34
N THR A 316 -20.21 2.75 -5.07
CA THR A 316 -21.67 2.61 -4.99
C THR A 316 -22.25 2.42 -6.38
N LEU A 317 -22.91 1.28 -6.62
CA LEU A 317 -23.54 1.01 -7.91
C LEU A 317 -24.94 1.62 -8.02
N THR A 318 -25.23 2.27 -9.15
CA THR A 318 -26.56 2.77 -9.50
C THR A 318 -27.02 2.26 -10.85
N PHE A 319 -28.33 2.06 -11.00
CA PHE A 319 -28.93 1.48 -12.20
C PHE A 319 -29.87 2.46 -12.89
N THR A 320 -29.84 2.47 -14.21
CA THR A 320 -30.76 3.24 -15.06
C THR A 320 -31.12 2.45 -16.32
N GLU A 321 -32.31 2.66 -16.85
CA GLU A 321 -32.66 2.19 -18.19
C GLU A 321 -32.08 3.10 -19.29
N SER A 322 -31.78 2.52 -20.45
CA SER A 322 -31.28 3.27 -21.60
C SER A 322 -32.09 3.05 -22.88
N ASP A 323 -32.63 1.85 -23.09
CA ASP A 323 -33.38 1.49 -24.29
C ASP A 323 -34.16 0.17 -24.06
N GLY A 324 -34.74 -0.37 -25.13
CA GLY A 324 -35.39 -1.68 -25.16
C GLY A 324 -36.86 -1.60 -25.52
N THR A 325 -37.44 -2.69 -26.01
CA THR A 325 -38.85 -2.72 -26.42
C THR A 325 -39.81 -2.52 -25.25
N GLY A 326 -39.34 -2.74 -24.02
CA GLY A 326 -40.08 -2.59 -22.77
C GLY A 326 -39.93 -1.24 -22.08
N ALA A 327 -39.21 -0.27 -22.64
CA ALA A 327 -38.92 1.01 -21.98
C ALA A 327 -40.18 1.84 -21.63
N ALA A 328 -41.33 1.56 -22.23
CA ALA A 328 -42.62 2.18 -21.85
C ALA A 328 -43.41 1.33 -20.85
N ALA A 329 -43.18 0.01 -20.82
CA ALA A 329 -43.92 -0.95 -20.00
C ALA A 329 -43.28 -1.17 -18.62
N PHE A 330 -41.98 -0.96 -18.50
CA PHE A 330 -41.19 -1.19 -17.30
C PHE A 330 -40.32 0.02 -16.96
N ASP A 331 -39.96 0.13 -15.68
CA ASP A 331 -39.01 1.10 -15.15
C ASP A 331 -38.02 0.37 -14.23
N ILE A 332 -36.81 0.91 -14.06
CA ILE A 332 -35.80 0.41 -13.11
C ILE A 332 -35.41 1.48 -12.10
N THR A 333 -35.50 1.11 -10.82
CA THR A 333 -35.04 1.97 -9.72
C THR A 333 -33.52 2.07 -9.69
N ALA A 334 -32.99 3.15 -9.09
CA ALA A 334 -31.54 3.33 -8.90
C ALA A 334 -30.86 2.20 -8.11
N SER A 335 -31.61 1.42 -7.32
CA SER A 335 -31.11 0.24 -6.61
C SER A 335 -31.19 -1.06 -7.42
N GLY A 336 -31.69 -1.03 -8.66
CA GLY A 336 -31.74 -2.18 -9.58
C GLY A 336 -33.06 -2.96 -9.58
N GLN A 337 -34.10 -2.52 -8.85
CA GLN A 337 -35.42 -3.18 -8.92
C GLN A 337 -36.16 -2.76 -10.18
N ILE A 338 -36.52 -3.73 -11.04
CA ILE A 338 -37.43 -3.51 -12.16
C ILE A 338 -38.88 -3.56 -11.66
N ILE A 339 -39.72 -2.64 -12.11
CA ILE A 339 -41.15 -2.57 -11.81
C ILE A 339 -41.98 -2.40 -13.08
N VAL A 340 -43.25 -2.80 -13.02
CA VAL A 340 -44.24 -2.48 -14.06
C VAL A 340 -44.56 -0.98 -14.01
N ALA A 341 -44.29 -0.27 -15.11
CA ALA A 341 -44.56 1.15 -15.24
C ALA A 341 -45.96 1.42 -15.82
N ASP A 342 -46.35 0.63 -16.83
CA ASP A 342 -47.66 0.72 -17.48
C ASP A 342 -48.24 -0.66 -17.78
N GLN A 343 -49.15 -1.10 -16.91
CA GLN A 343 -49.87 -2.36 -17.02
C GLN A 343 -50.67 -2.51 -18.32
N SER A 344 -51.07 -1.41 -18.97
CA SER A 344 -51.90 -1.48 -20.19
C SER A 344 -51.13 -2.03 -21.40
N LEU A 345 -49.81 -2.09 -21.30
CA LEU A 345 -48.92 -2.65 -22.31
C LEU A 345 -48.64 -4.14 -22.06
N LEU A 346 -48.96 -4.68 -20.88
CA LEU A 346 -48.68 -6.08 -20.53
C LEU A 346 -49.82 -6.99 -21.02
N ASN A 347 -49.83 -7.27 -22.32
CA ASN A 347 -50.74 -8.21 -22.97
C ASN A 347 -49.91 -9.28 -23.68
N PHE A 348 -50.05 -10.54 -23.28
CA PHE A 348 -49.27 -11.66 -23.79
C PHE A 348 -49.50 -11.89 -25.30
N GLU A 349 -50.74 -11.85 -25.76
CA GLU A 349 -51.08 -12.07 -27.17
C GLU A 349 -50.58 -10.99 -28.10
N THR A 350 -50.43 -9.76 -27.60
CA THR A 350 -49.88 -8.65 -28.38
C THR A 350 -48.36 -8.66 -28.38
N ASN A 351 -47.76 -8.75 -27.20
CA ASN A 351 -46.31 -8.79 -27.08
C ASN A 351 -45.87 -9.66 -25.89
N PRO A 352 -45.55 -10.95 -26.12
CA PRO A 352 -45.23 -11.88 -25.04
C PRO A 352 -43.84 -11.68 -24.45
N THR A 353 -43.00 -10.85 -25.06
CA THR A 353 -41.62 -10.62 -24.61
C THR A 353 -41.22 -9.16 -24.77
N TYR A 354 -40.50 -8.67 -23.77
CA TYR A 354 -39.90 -7.34 -23.74
C TYR A 354 -38.40 -7.42 -23.54
N THR A 355 -37.68 -6.41 -24.00
CA THR A 355 -36.29 -6.18 -23.60
C THR A 355 -36.18 -4.85 -22.87
N LEU A 356 -35.36 -4.81 -21.83
CA LEU A 356 -34.98 -3.58 -21.12
C LEU A 356 -33.44 -3.53 -21.09
N ASP A 357 -32.85 -2.55 -21.75
CA ASP A 357 -31.42 -2.31 -21.71
C ASP A 357 -31.10 -1.46 -20.50
N VAL A 358 -30.30 -2.02 -19.59
CA VAL A 358 -29.94 -1.43 -18.30
C VAL A 358 -28.47 -1.04 -18.31
N ILE A 359 -28.18 0.15 -17.79
CA ILE A 359 -26.84 0.65 -17.49
C ILE A 359 -26.64 0.54 -15.97
N VAL A 360 -25.50 -0.01 -15.55
CA VAL A 360 -24.98 0.14 -14.19
C VAL A 360 -23.79 1.10 -14.19
N ASN A 361 -23.75 2.00 -13.22
CA ASN A 361 -22.75 3.05 -13.06
C ASN A 361 -22.12 2.93 -11.65
N ASP A 362 -20.79 3.02 -11.57
CA ASP A 362 -20.01 3.01 -10.32
C ASP A 362 -20.06 4.34 -9.54
N ASN A 363 -20.62 5.38 -10.16
CA ASN A 363 -20.61 6.80 -9.77
C ASN A 363 -19.23 7.47 -9.79
N ASN A 364 -18.26 6.83 -10.42
CA ASN A 364 -16.85 7.22 -10.45
C ASN A 364 -16.28 7.26 -11.88
N GLY A 365 -17.07 6.87 -12.89
CA GLY A 365 -16.79 7.13 -14.31
C GLY A 365 -16.89 5.90 -15.20
N ALA A 366 -16.92 4.68 -14.63
CA ALA A 366 -17.12 3.47 -15.39
C ALA A 366 -18.60 3.05 -15.43
N THR A 367 -18.97 2.42 -16.54
CA THR A 367 -20.33 1.89 -16.73
C THR A 367 -20.26 0.54 -17.42
N ALA A 368 -21.29 -0.28 -17.18
CA ALA A 368 -21.53 -1.50 -17.93
C ALA A 368 -23.01 -1.63 -18.28
N THR A 369 -23.32 -2.42 -19.30
CA THR A 369 -24.67 -2.59 -19.80
C THR A 369 -25.08 -4.05 -19.86
N ALA A 370 -26.38 -4.29 -19.68
CA ALA A 370 -26.99 -5.60 -19.88
C ALA A 370 -28.40 -5.45 -20.46
N THR A 371 -28.77 -6.40 -21.32
CA THR A 371 -30.14 -6.54 -21.80
C THR A 371 -30.89 -7.53 -20.92
N ILE A 372 -32.00 -7.07 -20.35
CA ILE A 372 -32.91 -7.90 -19.55
C ILE A 372 -34.10 -8.30 -20.42
N THR A 373 -34.28 -9.59 -20.66
CA THR A 373 -35.46 -10.12 -21.35
C THR A 373 -36.55 -10.40 -20.35
N ILE A 374 -37.73 -9.82 -20.53
CA ILE A 374 -38.89 -10.00 -19.66
C ILE A 374 -39.95 -10.75 -20.46
N ASN A 375 -40.22 -11.99 -20.08
CA ASN A 375 -41.30 -12.79 -20.65
C ASN A 375 -42.59 -12.54 -19.88
N LEU A 376 -43.69 -12.35 -20.59
CA LEU A 376 -45.01 -12.37 -19.97
C LEU A 376 -45.44 -13.82 -19.73
N ASN A 377 -46.03 -14.09 -18.57
CA ASN A 377 -46.75 -15.33 -18.34
C ASN A 377 -48.19 -15.14 -18.85
N ASP A 378 -48.59 -15.99 -19.80
CA ASP A 378 -49.95 -16.09 -20.33
C ASP A 378 -50.89 -16.59 -19.22
N LEU A 379 -51.91 -15.80 -18.88
CA LEU A 379 -52.84 -16.07 -17.80
C LEU A 379 -54.21 -16.51 -18.32
N ALA A 380 -54.84 -17.41 -17.57
CA ALA A 380 -56.22 -17.79 -17.84
C ALA A 380 -57.18 -16.63 -17.53
N GLU A 381 -58.07 -16.31 -18.46
CA GLU A 381 -58.91 -15.11 -18.39
C GLU A 381 -60.33 -15.29 -18.92
N THR A 382 -61.20 -14.35 -18.56
CA THR A 382 -62.60 -14.30 -19.03
C THR A 382 -62.74 -13.15 -20.00
N LEU A 383 -63.16 -13.43 -21.23
CA LEU A 383 -63.43 -12.39 -22.21
C LEU A 383 -64.79 -11.77 -21.94
N VAL A 384 -64.81 -10.52 -21.48
CA VAL A 384 -66.03 -9.78 -21.18
C VAL A 384 -66.29 -8.74 -22.25
N PHE A 385 -67.51 -8.76 -22.80
CA PHE A 385 -67.97 -7.83 -23.83
C PHE A 385 -69.19 -7.07 -23.30
N ASN A 386 -69.09 -5.75 -23.30
CA ASN A 386 -70.10 -4.85 -22.78
C ASN A 386 -70.87 -4.14 -23.90
N PRO A 387 -72.06 -3.58 -23.59
CA PRO A 387 -72.77 -2.73 -24.54
C PRO A 387 -71.91 -1.50 -24.89
N GLY A 388 -71.46 -1.41 -26.13
CA GLY A 388 -70.62 -0.31 -26.63
C GLY A 388 -69.32 -0.75 -27.30
N ASP A 389 -68.84 -1.97 -27.05
CA ASP A 389 -67.60 -2.50 -27.65
C ASP A 389 -67.75 -2.82 -29.16
N TRP A 390 -68.99 -2.86 -29.63
CA TRP A 390 -69.41 -3.30 -30.96
C TRP A 390 -70.42 -2.30 -31.54
N SER A 391 -70.25 -1.95 -32.81
CA SER A 391 -71.05 -0.93 -33.49
C SER A 391 -72.21 -1.51 -34.32
N VAL A 392 -72.21 -2.84 -34.50
CA VAL A 392 -73.24 -3.58 -35.23
C VAL A 392 -73.87 -4.64 -34.33
N ASN A 393 -75.14 -4.97 -34.55
CA ASN A 393 -75.83 -6.01 -33.79
C ASN A 393 -75.61 -7.42 -34.37
N ASP A 394 -74.49 -7.65 -35.07
CA ASP A 394 -74.16 -8.94 -35.70
C ASP A 394 -72.66 -9.21 -35.49
N ILE A 395 -72.34 -10.21 -34.67
CA ILE A 395 -70.97 -10.58 -34.29
C ILE A 395 -70.67 -12.01 -34.63
N THR A 396 -69.40 -12.29 -34.92
CA THR A 396 -68.90 -13.61 -35.20
C THR A 396 -67.75 -13.94 -34.25
N ILE A 397 -67.87 -15.05 -33.53
CA ILE A 397 -66.77 -15.65 -32.78
C ILE A 397 -66.10 -16.67 -33.68
N ILE A 398 -64.80 -16.55 -33.86
CA ILE A 398 -63.99 -17.44 -34.69
C ILE A 398 -62.81 -17.98 -33.90
N ARG A 399 -62.36 -19.18 -34.27
CA ARG A 399 -61.04 -19.69 -33.89
C ARG A 399 -60.07 -19.53 -35.06
N ASP A 400 -59.04 -18.72 -34.86
CA ASP A 400 -57.98 -18.45 -35.84
C ASP A 400 -56.67 -19.08 -35.34
N GLY A 401 -56.48 -20.35 -35.67
CA GLY A 401 -55.39 -21.16 -35.12
C GLY A 401 -55.53 -21.38 -33.60
N SER A 402 -54.59 -20.83 -32.82
CA SER A 402 -54.62 -20.87 -31.35
C SER A 402 -55.41 -19.73 -30.73
N LEU A 403 -55.75 -18.69 -31.49
CA LEU A 403 -56.43 -17.51 -30.97
C LEU A 403 -57.95 -17.64 -31.08
N LEU A 404 -58.67 -17.20 -30.05
CA LEU A 404 -60.09 -16.92 -30.10
C LEU A 404 -60.27 -15.44 -30.42
N ARG A 405 -61.04 -15.14 -31.47
CA ARG A 405 -61.29 -13.77 -31.94
C ARG A 405 -62.78 -13.51 -32.01
N ILE A 406 -63.17 -12.29 -31.66
CA ILE A 406 -64.58 -11.86 -31.68
C ILE A 406 -64.67 -10.63 -32.57
N LEU A 407 -65.40 -10.78 -33.67
CA LEU A 407 -65.40 -9.86 -34.78
C LEU A 407 -66.79 -9.30 -35.04
N GLU A 408 -66.87 -8.07 -35.50
CA GLU A 408 -68.07 -7.56 -36.17
C GLU A 408 -68.26 -8.31 -37.50
N THR A 409 -69.41 -8.96 -37.70
CA THR A 409 -69.60 -9.89 -38.83
C THR A 409 -69.35 -9.27 -40.21
N VAL A 410 -69.68 -7.99 -40.39
CA VAL A 410 -69.62 -7.34 -41.72
C VAL A 410 -68.27 -6.68 -41.98
N THR A 411 -67.68 -6.04 -40.97
CA THR A 411 -66.43 -5.29 -41.09
C THR A 411 -65.21 -6.17 -40.79
N SER A 412 -65.40 -7.30 -40.12
CA SER A 412 -64.35 -8.13 -39.52
C SER A 412 -63.46 -7.34 -38.55
N ASN A 413 -63.96 -6.22 -38.02
CA ASN A 413 -63.27 -5.48 -36.98
C ASN A 413 -63.27 -6.31 -35.70
N GLU A 414 -62.11 -6.38 -35.06
CA GLU A 414 -61.93 -7.06 -33.80
C GLU A 414 -62.53 -6.22 -32.67
N ILE A 415 -63.44 -6.83 -31.92
CA ILE A 415 -64.24 -6.15 -30.89
C ILE A 415 -63.43 -6.03 -29.59
N VAL A 416 -62.67 -7.07 -29.27
CA VAL A 416 -61.63 -7.06 -28.22
C VAL A 416 -60.39 -7.76 -28.78
N PRO A 417 -59.18 -7.47 -28.27
CA PRO A 417 -57.96 -8.17 -28.67
C PRO A 417 -58.14 -9.70 -28.69
N ALA A 418 -57.47 -10.36 -29.63
CA ALA A 418 -57.46 -11.81 -29.70
C ALA A 418 -56.77 -12.40 -28.45
N HIS A 419 -57.30 -13.51 -27.93
CA HIS A 419 -56.70 -14.21 -26.78
C HIS A 419 -56.42 -15.67 -27.11
N ASN A 420 -55.42 -16.28 -26.48
CA ASN A 420 -55.13 -17.69 -26.66
C ASN A 420 -56.31 -18.53 -26.17
N PHE A 421 -56.94 -19.28 -27.08
CA PHE A 421 -58.12 -20.10 -26.78
C PHE A 421 -57.88 -21.08 -25.62
N ALA A 422 -56.64 -21.55 -25.46
CA ALA A 422 -56.29 -22.45 -24.36
C ALA A 422 -56.41 -21.79 -22.97
N ASN A 423 -56.31 -20.45 -22.91
CA ASN A 423 -56.37 -19.65 -21.68
C ASN A 423 -57.66 -18.85 -21.54
N VAL A 424 -58.53 -18.84 -22.54
CA VAL A 424 -59.89 -18.34 -22.37
C VAL A 424 -60.70 -19.34 -21.54
N THR A 425 -61.05 -18.94 -20.32
CA THR A 425 -61.88 -19.74 -19.39
C THR A 425 -63.37 -19.63 -19.72
N ASP A 426 -63.82 -18.42 -20.05
CA ASP A 426 -65.22 -18.07 -20.26
C ASP A 426 -65.29 -16.92 -21.28
N VAL A 427 -66.36 -16.89 -22.09
CA VAL A 427 -66.74 -15.73 -22.88
C VAL A 427 -68.07 -15.21 -22.35
N GLN A 428 -68.12 -13.94 -21.98
CA GLN A 428 -69.30 -13.28 -21.43
C GLN A 428 -69.70 -12.09 -22.28
N ILE A 429 -70.83 -12.19 -22.98
CA ILE A 429 -71.30 -11.16 -23.88
C ILE A 429 -72.57 -10.53 -23.33
N THR A 430 -72.58 -9.22 -23.17
CA THR A 430 -73.77 -8.47 -22.74
C THR A 430 -74.39 -7.73 -23.93
N GLY A 431 -75.65 -8.04 -24.23
CA GLY A 431 -76.41 -7.48 -25.33
C GLY A 431 -76.68 -5.98 -25.16
N ASN A 432 -76.76 -5.25 -26.27
CA ASN A 432 -76.90 -3.78 -26.30
C ASN A 432 -78.36 -3.27 -26.29
N SER A 433 -79.30 -4.08 -25.78
CA SER A 433 -80.76 -3.81 -25.81
C SER A 433 -81.42 -3.74 -27.21
N SER A 434 -80.66 -3.96 -28.29
CA SER A 434 -81.19 -4.18 -29.64
C SER A 434 -81.29 -5.66 -29.96
N ASN A 435 -81.86 -6.01 -31.11
CA ASN A 435 -81.85 -7.39 -31.58
C ASN A 435 -80.44 -7.75 -32.07
N ASN A 436 -79.81 -8.78 -31.50
CA ASN A 436 -78.44 -9.18 -31.83
C ASN A 436 -78.37 -10.56 -32.49
N ILE A 437 -77.40 -10.75 -33.36
CA ILE A 437 -77.05 -12.05 -33.95
C ILE A 437 -75.63 -12.40 -33.49
N LEU A 438 -75.51 -13.54 -32.82
CA LEU A 438 -74.23 -14.16 -32.48
C LEU A 438 -73.97 -15.32 -33.44
N ARG A 439 -72.91 -15.20 -34.24
CA ARG A 439 -72.46 -16.23 -35.16
C ARG A 439 -71.28 -16.97 -34.57
N LEU A 440 -71.32 -18.29 -34.65
CA LEU A 440 -70.25 -19.17 -34.19
C LEU A 440 -69.56 -19.79 -35.39
N ASP A 441 -68.35 -19.35 -35.77
CA ASP A 441 -67.60 -19.97 -36.86
C ASP A 441 -66.74 -21.12 -36.35
N LEU A 442 -67.21 -22.34 -36.61
CA LEU A 442 -66.54 -23.58 -36.21
C LEU A 442 -65.50 -24.06 -37.24
N SER A 443 -65.25 -23.30 -38.32
CA SER A 443 -64.32 -23.71 -39.37
C SER A 443 -62.87 -23.87 -38.87
N GLY A 444 -62.49 -23.15 -37.82
CA GLY A 444 -61.18 -23.21 -37.17
C GLY A 444 -61.03 -24.26 -36.06
N GLY A 445 -62.07 -25.06 -35.78
CA GLY A 445 -62.06 -26.08 -34.72
C GLY A 445 -63.07 -25.79 -33.61
N ASP A 446 -62.88 -26.42 -32.45
CA ASP A 446 -63.73 -26.18 -31.27
C ASP A 446 -63.53 -24.76 -30.76
N ILE A 447 -64.61 -24.04 -30.48
CA ILE A 447 -64.57 -22.63 -30.04
C ILE A 447 -65.21 -22.42 -28.67
N LEU A 448 -65.65 -23.51 -28.01
CA LEU A 448 -66.25 -23.43 -26.68
C LEU A 448 -65.15 -23.53 -25.61
N PRO A 449 -64.85 -22.44 -24.88
CA PRO A 449 -63.95 -22.50 -23.73
C PRO A 449 -64.59 -23.33 -22.61
N THR A 450 -63.81 -23.70 -21.59
CA THR A 450 -64.24 -24.65 -20.56
C THR A 450 -65.47 -24.21 -19.75
N GLY A 451 -65.61 -22.92 -19.49
CA GLY A 451 -66.77 -22.32 -18.83
C GLY A 451 -67.89 -21.92 -19.80
N GLY A 452 -67.63 -22.00 -21.10
CA GLY A 452 -68.61 -21.78 -22.16
C GLY A 452 -68.70 -20.33 -22.64
N ILE A 453 -69.70 -20.09 -23.48
CA ILE A 453 -70.01 -18.77 -24.04
C ILE A 453 -71.38 -18.37 -23.51
N SER A 454 -71.42 -17.36 -22.65
CA SER A 454 -72.67 -16.79 -22.15
C SER A 454 -73.02 -15.52 -22.93
N PHE A 455 -74.30 -15.38 -23.26
CA PHE A 455 -74.84 -14.19 -23.90
C PHE A 455 -76.02 -13.67 -23.08
N ASN A 456 -75.80 -12.62 -22.30
CA ASN A 456 -76.84 -11.95 -21.52
C ASN A 456 -77.56 -10.92 -22.39
N GLY A 457 -78.72 -11.30 -22.91
CA GLY A 457 -79.54 -10.45 -23.75
C GLY A 457 -80.06 -9.21 -23.02
N GLY A 458 -79.85 -8.02 -23.60
CA GLY A 458 -80.65 -6.84 -23.25
C GLY A 458 -82.12 -7.00 -23.66
N THR A 459 -82.92 -5.93 -23.65
CA THR A 459 -84.37 -6.00 -23.97
C THR A 459 -84.71 -6.39 -25.42
N GLY A 460 -83.72 -6.57 -26.30
CA GLY A 460 -83.91 -7.01 -27.68
C GLY A 460 -83.81 -8.53 -27.85
N SER A 461 -84.30 -9.04 -28.98
CA SER A 461 -84.26 -10.47 -29.35
C SER A 461 -82.86 -10.88 -29.82
N ASN A 462 -82.27 -11.93 -29.25
CA ASN A 462 -80.92 -12.35 -29.56
C ASN A 462 -80.92 -13.76 -30.18
N THR A 463 -80.13 -13.96 -31.23
CA THR A 463 -80.16 -15.18 -32.03
C THR A 463 -78.76 -15.77 -32.16
N ILE A 464 -78.58 -17.07 -31.90
CA ILE A 464 -77.34 -17.80 -32.24
C ILE A 464 -77.50 -18.45 -33.60
N VAL A 465 -76.46 -18.29 -34.44
CA VAL A 465 -76.32 -18.93 -35.74
C VAL A 465 -75.02 -19.73 -35.75
N ALA A 466 -75.11 -21.05 -35.90
CA ALA A 466 -73.94 -21.94 -36.04
C ALA A 466 -73.95 -22.68 -37.40
N PRO A 467 -72.80 -22.96 -38.02
CA PRO A 467 -72.68 -23.44 -39.40
C PRO A 467 -73.32 -24.82 -39.66
N ASN A 468 -73.66 -25.57 -38.60
CA ASN A 468 -74.27 -26.89 -38.69
C ASN A 468 -75.75 -26.93 -38.24
N GLN A 469 -76.41 -25.78 -38.08
CA GLN A 469 -77.80 -25.72 -37.63
C GLN A 469 -78.77 -25.49 -38.79
N ALA A 470 -79.88 -26.24 -38.77
CA ALA A 470 -80.95 -26.11 -39.76
C ALA A 470 -81.95 -24.99 -39.44
N ASN A 471 -81.99 -24.54 -38.18
CA ASN A 471 -82.84 -23.45 -37.68
C ASN A 471 -82.03 -22.61 -36.68
N ASP A 472 -82.23 -21.30 -36.69
CA ASP A 472 -81.64 -20.37 -35.72
C ASP A 472 -82.18 -20.63 -34.30
N TRP A 473 -81.33 -20.51 -33.28
CA TRP A 473 -81.75 -20.65 -31.88
C TRP A 473 -81.97 -19.26 -31.27
N GLU A 474 -83.19 -18.98 -30.79
CA GLU A 474 -83.50 -17.76 -30.04
C GLU A 474 -82.93 -17.90 -28.61
N ILE A 475 -82.05 -16.98 -28.24
CA ILE A 475 -81.54 -16.83 -26.87
C ILE A 475 -82.54 -15.93 -26.14
N ASP A 476 -83.50 -16.54 -25.43
CA ASP A 476 -84.15 -15.79 -24.35
C ASP A 476 -83.06 -15.49 -23.30
N GLY A 477 -82.97 -14.23 -22.85
CA GLY A 477 -81.84 -13.63 -22.14
C GLY A 477 -81.53 -14.18 -20.74
N THR A 478 -81.61 -15.50 -20.54
CA THR A 478 -81.23 -16.20 -19.31
C THR A 478 -80.41 -17.47 -19.53
N ASN A 479 -80.13 -17.88 -20.77
CA ASN A 479 -79.36 -19.11 -21.03
C ASN A 479 -77.85 -18.84 -21.01
N SER A 480 -77.21 -19.35 -19.96
CA SER A 480 -75.76 -19.63 -19.87
C SER A 480 -75.34 -20.78 -20.76
#